data_AF-A0A841BEF9-F1
#
_entry.id   AF-A0A841BEF9-F1
#
_cell.length_a   1.000
_cell.length_b   1.000
_cell.length_c   1.000
_cell.angle_alpha   90.00
_cell.angle_beta   90.00
_cell.angle_gamma   90.00
#
_symmetry.space_group_name_H-M   'P 1'
#
loop_
_entity.id
_entity.type
_entity.pdbx_description
1 polymer ?
#
loop_
_entity_poly.entity_id
_entity_poly.type
_entity_poly.pdbx_seq_one_letter_code
_entity_poly.pdbx_strand_id
1 'polypeptide(L)'
;MDVRRLMSSGIDGDRTGLSGRRWLPGGEHLVAVARAELPQKDGLAGPFATLAALRAAGFDVAGQDEVAALAGTTPEGLARAIGTLSGGRLVAVPATGNRAPQPLFMLLAALWQLPRVAVIAEVDPAEFGAHDTPVRALLDYLDTGVPPLWSSRWRPAEAHYVLAAGMRIGAEGTLVSIMDGHYGLHDQPVEWLAAALHRMLVVVDDGDTEAAVTAITTAGLWS
;
A
#
# COMPACT_ATOMS: atom_id res chain seq x y z
N MET A 1 19.86 -48.87 -16.92
CA MET A 1 19.35 -48.16 -15.73
C MET A 1 20.44 -47.21 -15.27
N ASP A 2 20.26 -45.91 -15.51
CA ASP A 2 21.30 -44.90 -15.32
C ASP A 2 21.01 -44.07 -14.05
N VAL A 3 21.97 -44.08 -13.12
CA VAL A 3 21.89 -43.55 -11.74
C VAL A 3 22.35 -42.09 -11.71
N ARG A 4 21.96 -41.30 -12.71
CA ARG A 4 22.29 -39.86 -12.81
C ARG A 4 21.07 -38.94 -12.86
N ARG A 5 19.90 -39.45 -12.47
CA ARG A 5 18.64 -38.69 -12.40
C ARG A 5 18.02 -38.68 -11.00
N LEU A 6 18.85 -38.40 -10.00
CA LEU A 6 18.45 -38.17 -8.61
C LEU A 6 19.57 -37.34 -7.98
N MET A 7 19.62 -36.04 -8.25
CA MET A 7 20.31 -34.97 -7.48
C MET A 7 20.16 -33.64 -8.22
N SER A 8 18.93 -33.12 -8.24
CA SER A 8 18.68 -31.69 -8.36
C SER A 8 17.40 -31.40 -7.56
N SER A 9 17.46 -31.71 -6.27
CA SER A 9 16.52 -31.22 -5.28
C SER A 9 17.30 -30.35 -4.30
N GLY A 10 16.81 -29.14 -4.06
CA GLY A 10 17.21 -28.32 -2.92
C GLY A 10 18.21 -27.22 -3.25
N ILE A 11 17.72 -26.13 -3.84
CA ILE A 11 17.72 -24.86 -3.11
C ILE A 11 16.29 -24.35 -3.16
N ASP A 12 15.49 -24.94 -2.29
CA ASP A 12 14.15 -24.48 -1.96
C ASP A 12 14.34 -23.22 -1.11
N GLY A 13 14.22 -22.05 -1.74
CA GLY A 13 14.22 -20.74 -1.08
C GLY A 13 12.94 -20.47 -0.28
N ASP A 14 12.09 -21.49 -0.12
CA ASP A 14 10.76 -21.40 0.48
C ASP A 14 10.68 -22.03 1.87
N ARG A 15 11.75 -21.95 2.67
CA ARG A 15 11.77 -22.58 4.01
C ARG A 15 10.80 -21.94 5.02
N THR A 16 9.95 -20.99 4.62
CA THR A 16 8.87 -20.46 5.45
C THR A 16 7.50 -20.30 4.75
N GLY A 17 7.38 -20.36 3.42
CA GLY A 17 6.11 -20.00 2.76
C GLY A 17 5.68 -18.53 2.96
N LEU A 18 6.57 -17.68 3.49
CA LEU A 18 6.28 -16.28 3.88
C LEU A 18 6.82 -15.24 2.88
N SER A 19 7.73 -15.63 1.98
CA SER A 19 8.37 -14.73 0.98
C SER A 19 7.46 -14.39 -0.22
N GLY A 20 6.39 -15.17 -0.41
CA GLY A 20 5.31 -14.85 -1.34
C GLY A 20 4.60 -13.56 -0.95
N ARG A 21 4.17 -12.77 -1.95
CA ARG A 21 3.35 -11.59 -1.69
C ARG A 21 2.03 -12.02 -1.07
N ARG A 22 1.73 -11.46 0.09
CA ARG A 22 0.45 -11.58 0.79
C ARG A 22 -0.30 -10.28 0.58
N TRP A 23 -1.44 -10.36 -0.08
CA TRP A 23 -2.32 -9.20 -0.25
C TRP A 23 -3.05 -8.92 1.06
N LEU A 24 -3.24 -7.63 1.36
CA LEU A 24 -4.25 -7.21 2.33
C LEU A 24 -5.63 -7.68 1.84
N PRO A 25 -6.64 -7.80 2.73
CA PRO A 25 -8.00 -8.13 2.33
C PRO A 25 -8.52 -7.19 1.22
N GLY A 26 -8.73 -7.73 0.01
CA GLY A 26 -9.13 -6.96 -1.18
C GLY A 26 -7.98 -6.33 -1.99
N GLY A 27 -6.73 -6.42 -1.51
CA GLY A 27 -5.56 -5.76 -2.10
C GLY A 27 -5.23 -6.16 -3.55
N GLU A 28 -5.37 -7.44 -3.89
CA GLU A 28 -5.16 -7.90 -5.28
C GLU A 28 -6.16 -7.26 -6.25
N HIS A 29 -7.45 -7.25 -5.85
CA HIS A 29 -8.50 -6.62 -6.63
C HIS A 29 -8.31 -5.11 -6.72
N LEU A 30 -7.93 -4.46 -5.61
CA LEU A 30 -7.60 -3.04 -5.57
C LEU A 30 -6.49 -2.67 -6.57
N VAL A 31 -5.43 -3.48 -6.66
CA VAL A 31 -4.35 -3.28 -7.64
C VAL A 31 -4.86 -3.46 -9.06
N ALA A 32 -5.70 -4.48 -9.32
CA ALA A 32 -6.26 -4.71 -10.64
C ALA A 32 -7.12 -3.52 -11.10
N VAL A 33 -7.96 -2.99 -10.21
CA VAL A 33 -8.77 -1.79 -10.45
C VAL A 33 -7.88 -0.58 -10.70
N ALA A 34 -6.93 -0.29 -9.81
CA ALA A 34 -6.02 0.85 -9.97
C ALA A 34 -5.24 0.81 -11.30
N ARG A 35 -4.82 -0.39 -11.75
CA ARG A 35 -4.16 -0.56 -13.05
C ARG A 35 -5.07 -0.26 -14.23
N ALA A 36 -6.36 -0.59 -14.13
CA ALA A 36 -7.34 -0.27 -15.17
C ALA A 36 -7.63 1.25 -15.24
N GLU A 37 -7.41 1.98 -14.15
CA GLU A 37 -7.55 3.45 -14.10
C GLU A 37 -6.34 4.23 -14.62
N LEU A 38 -5.24 3.55 -14.96
CA LEU A 38 -4.06 4.22 -15.50
C LEU A 38 -4.35 4.78 -16.91
N PRO A 39 -3.81 5.96 -17.27
CA PRO A 39 -2.88 6.76 -16.47
C PRO A 39 -3.54 7.61 -15.36
N GLN A 40 -2.80 7.81 -14.27
CA GLN A 40 -3.11 8.87 -13.31
C GLN A 40 -3.00 10.23 -14.01
N LYS A 41 -3.99 11.10 -13.86
CA LYS A 41 -3.92 12.47 -14.38
C LYS A 41 -2.98 13.33 -13.53
N ASP A 42 -2.40 14.35 -14.16
CA ASP A 42 -1.51 15.30 -13.49
C ASP A 42 -2.21 15.96 -12.30
N GLY A 43 -1.51 15.98 -11.16
CA GLY A 43 -2.03 16.52 -9.89
C GLY A 43 -3.16 15.75 -9.23
N LEU A 44 -3.57 14.59 -9.79
CA LEU A 44 -4.68 13.80 -9.27
C LEU A 44 -4.26 12.50 -8.59
N ALA A 45 -3.07 12.44 -7.96
CA ALA A 45 -2.60 11.23 -7.27
C ALA A 45 -3.57 10.77 -6.15
N GLY A 46 -4.03 11.71 -5.31
CA GLY A 46 -5.02 11.44 -4.27
C GLY A 46 -6.36 10.96 -4.85
N PRO A 47 -6.98 11.74 -5.77
CA PRO A 47 -8.20 11.34 -6.45
C PRO A 47 -8.11 10.00 -7.19
N PHE A 48 -6.97 9.65 -7.78
CA PHE A 48 -6.72 8.34 -8.37
C PHE A 48 -6.77 7.21 -7.33
N ALA A 49 -6.06 7.35 -6.21
CA ALA A 49 -6.06 6.35 -5.14
C ALA A 49 -7.47 6.18 -4.53
N THR A 50 -8.18 7.28 -4.32
CA THR A 50 -9.57 7.27 -3.84
C THR A 50 -10.54 6.64 -4.84
N LEU A 51 -10.42 6.93 -6.13
CA LEU A 51 -11.23 6.31 -7.18
C LEU A 51 -11.05 4.79 -7.18
N ALA A 52 -9.80 4.32 -7.11
CA ALA A 52 -9.49 2.90 -7.07
C ALA A 52 -10.08 2.23 -5.83
N ALA A 53 -9.99 2.87 -4.64
CA ALA A 53 -10.60 2.35 -3.42
C ALA A 53 -12.14 2.24 -3.52
N LEU A 54 -12.80 3.26 -4.07
CA LEU A 54 -14.25 3.26 -4.29
C LEU A 54 -14.67 2.18 -5.29
N ARG A 55 -14.01 2.10 -6.46
CA ARG A 55 -14.34 1.10 -7.48
C ARG A 55 -14.05 -0.33 -7.02
N ALA A 56 -12.96 -0.56 -6.28
CA ALA A 56 -12.65 -1.87 -5.70
C ALA A 56 -13.66 -2.31 -4.62
N ALA A 57 -14.36 -1.35 -4.01
CA ALA A 57 -15.47 -1.61 -3.10
C ALA A 57 -16.84 -1.72 -3.81
N GLY A 58 -16.86 -1.66 -5.15
CA GLY A 58 -18.07 -1.86 -5.97
C GLY A 58 -18.89 -0.60 -6.22
N PHE A 59 -18.31 0.59 -6.00
CA PHE A 59 -18.99 1.86 -6.26
C PHE A 59 -18.69 2.36 -7.68
N ASP A 60 -19.75 2.74 -8.40
CA ASP A 60 -19.65 3.33 -9.73
C ASP A 60 -19.40 4.83 -9.59
N VAL A 61 -18.15 5.23 -9.80
CA VAL A 61 -17.68 6.63 -9.74
C VAL A 61 -17.13 6.95 -11.12
N ALA A 62 -17.54 8.06 -11.73
CA ALA A 62 -17.30 8.36 -13.14
C ALA A 62 -15.81 8.51 -13.47
N GLY A 63 -15.00 9.02 -12.54
CA GLY A 63 -13.55 9.05 -12.70
C GLY A 63 -12.82 9.99 -11.75
N GLN A 64 -11.53 10.22 -12.04
CA GLN A 64 -10.63 10.98 -11.16
C GLN A 64 -11.10 12.43 -10.95
N ASP A 65 -11.71 13.06 -11.96
CA ASP A 65 -12.17 14.46 -11.87
C ASP A 65 -13.37 14.62 -10.93
N GLU A 66 -14.27 13.64 -10.88
CA GLU A 66 -15.41 13.65 -9.96
C GLU A 66 -14.94 13.58 -8.52
N VAL A 67 -13.98 12.69 -8.24
CA VAL A 67 -13.35 12.60 -6.93
C VAL A 67 -12.64 13.91 -6.59
N ALA A 68 -11.86 14.46 -7.52
CA ALA A 68 -11.14 15.73 -7.34
C ALA A 68 -12.08 16.89 -7.02
N ALA A 69 -13.25 16.97 -7.68
CA ALA A 69 -14.24 18.02 -7.45
C ALA A 69 -14.79 18.00 -6.01
N LEU A 70 -14.89 16.83 -5.38
CA LEU A 70 -15.36 16.68 -4.00
C LEU A 70 -14.23 16.79 -2.96
N ALA A 71 -13.08 16.23 -3.28
CA ALA A 71 -11.95 16.16 -2.37
C ALA A 71 -11.16 17.48 -2.32
N GLY A 72 -11.05 18.21 -3.42
CA GLY A 72 -10.05 19.26 -3.55
C GLY A 72 -8.64 18.67 -3.42
N THR A 73 -7.78 19.32 -2.65
CA THR A 73 -6.34 18.99 -2.55
C THR A 73 -5.90 18.47 -1.17
N THR A 74 -6.85 18.15 -0.27
CA THR A 74 -6.50 17.77 1.12
C THR A 74 -6.91 16.34 1.48
N PRO A 75 -6.20 15.68 2.40
CA PRO A 75 -6.57 14.35 2.93
C PRO A 75 -7.97 14.29 3.54
N GLU A 76 -8.39 15.35 4.26
CA GLU A 76 -9.73 15.44 4.84
C GLU A 76 -10.80 15.56 3.76
N GLY A 77 -10.45 16.20 2.65
CA GLY A 77 -11.24 16.22 1.44
C GLY A 77 -11.39 14.83 0.81
N LEU A 78 -10.30 14.07 0.69
CA LEU A 78 -10.34 12.68 0.20
C LEU A 78 -11.24 11.80 1.07
N ALA A 79 -11.12 11.90 2.40
CA ALA A 79 -11.98 11.19 3.33
C ALA A 79 -13.47 11.56 3.16
N ARG A 80 -13.76 12.85 2.97
CA ARG A 80 -15.11 13.33 2.67
C ARG A 80 -15.64 12.78 1.35
N ALA A 81 -14.83 12.80 0.29
CA ALA A 81 -15.21 12.28 -1.02
C ALA A 81 -15.55 10.78 -0.94
N ILE A 82 -14.77 9.99 -0.19
CA ILE A 82 -15.06 8.57 0.08
C ILE A 82 -16.43 8.40 0.73
N GLY A 83 -16.71 9.15 1.80
CA GLY A 83 -18.00 9.09 2.49
C GLY A 83 -19.16 9.52 1.59
N THR A 84 -19.01 10.61 0.83
CA THR A 84 -20.05 11.14 -0.06
C THR A 84 -20.34 10.20 -1.22
N LEU A 85 -19.32 9.78 -1.97
CA LEU A 85 -19.49 8.93 -3.16
C LEU A 85 -19.92 7.50 -2.82
N SER A 86 -19.64 7.03 -1.60
CA SER A 86 -20.15 5.75 -1.11
C SER A 86 -21.56 5.82 -0.51
N GLY A 87 -22.13 7.02 -0.35
CA GLY A 87 -23.39 7.20 0.40
C GLY A 87 -23.27 6.79 1.87
N GLY A 88 -22.09 7.00 2.47
CA GLY A 88 -21.78 6.66 3.87
C GLY A 88 -21.48 5.19 4.12
N ARG A 89 -21.40 4.35 3.08
CA ARG A 89 -21.08 2.92 3.24
C ARG A 89 -19.60 2.65 3.47
N LEU A 90 -18.73 3.58 3.09
CA LEU A 90 -17.30 3.54 3.36
C LEU A 90 -16.89 4.66 4.31
N VAL A 91 -15.95 4.34 5.19
CA VAL A 91 -15.34 5.28 6.11
C VAL A 91 -13.83 5.29 5.89
N ALA A 92 -13.25 6.48 5.79
CA ALA A 92 -11.81 6.69 5.73
C ALA A 92 -11.30 7.12 7.11
N VAL A 93 -10.65 6.21 7.82
CA VAL A 93 -10.13 6.44 9.16
C VAL A 93 -8.69 6.96 9.06
N PRO A 94 -8.37 8.16 9.55
CA PRO A 94 -7.02 8.70 9.52
C PRO A 94 -6.10 7.96 10.49
N ALA A 95 -4.87 7.67 10.05
CA ALA A 95 -3.79 7.16 10.89
C ALA A 95 -2.64 8.19 10.88
N THR A 96 -2.47 8.91 12.00
CA THR A 96 -1.64 10.12 12.11
C THR A 96 -0.47 10.01 13.09
N GLY A 97 -0.39 8.94 13.88
CA GLY A 97 0.58 8.75 14.95
C GLY A 97 2.00 8.37 14.50
N ASN A 98 2.70 7.56 15.31
CA ASN A 98 4.13 7.27 15.09
C ASN A 98 4.38 6.46 13.81
N ARG A 99 5.16 7.02 12.88
CA ARG A 99 5.43 6.46 11.54
C ARG A 99 6.69 5.61 11.47
N ALA A 100 7.17 5.11 12.61
CA ALA A 100 8.30 4.19 12.62
C ALA A 100 7.95 2.87 11.89
N PRO A 101 8.95 2.12 11.40
CA PRO A 101 8.72 0.89 10.64
C PRO A 101 7.90 -0.15 11.40
N GLN A 102 8.16 -0.30 12.71
CA GLN A 102 7.46 -1.28 13.55
C GLN A 102 5.94 -0.96 13.70
N PRO A 103 5.50 0.25 14.09
CA PRO A 103 4.11 0.66 14.02
C PRO A 103 3.43 0.37 12.68
N LEU A 104 4.10 0.70 11.57
CA LEU A 104 3.56 0.48 10.24
C LEU A 104 3.36 -1.00 9.92
N PHE A 105 4.35 -1.84 10.23
CA PHE A 105 4.23 -3.29 10.13
C PHE A 105 3.05 -3.83 10.97
N MET A 106 2.95 -3.39 12.23
CA MET A 106 1.89 -3.83 13.15
C MET A 106 0.50 -3.45 12.65
N LEU A 107 0.34 -2.23 12.10
CA LEU A 107 -0.90 -1.82 11.47
C LEU A 107 -1.24 -2.72 10.30
N LEU A 108 -0.34 -2.86 9.32
CA LEU A 108 -0.61 -3.66 8.13
C LEU A 108 -0.95 -5.11 8.50
N ALA A 109 -0.24 -5.69 9.48
CA ALA A 109 -0.54 -7.01 10.03
C ALA A 109 -1.95 -7.09 10.67
N ALA A 110 -2.36 -6.08 11.44
CA ALA A 110 -3.67 -6.04 12.08
C ALA A 110 -4.82 -5.90 11.06
N LEU A 111 -4.60 -5.17 9.96
CA LEU A 111 -5.62 -4.98 8.92
C LEU A 111 -6.01 -6.29 8.20
N TRP A 112 -5.23 -7.37 8.30
CA TRP A 112 -5.63 -8.69 7.77
C TRP A 112 -6.87 -9.29 8.44
N GLN A 113 -7.25 -8.81 9.63
CA GLN A 113 -8.44 -9.28 10.33
C GLN A 113 -9.73 -8.65 9.80
N LEU A 114 -9.63 -7.63 8.93
CA LEU A 114 -10.78 -6.97 8.34
C LEU A 114 -11.26 -7.69 7.07
N PRO A 115 -12.55 -7.64 6.74
CA PRO A 115 -13.08 -8.27 5.52
C PRO A 115 -12.50 -7.66 4.23
N ARG A 116 -12.32 -6.34 4.22
CA ARG A 116 -11.78 -5.56 3.10
C ARG A 116 -11.13 -4.29 3.62
N VAL A 117 -10.01 -3.90 3.03
CA VAL A 117 -9.34 -2.63 3.34
C VAL A 117 -8.68 -2.04 2.11
N ALA A 118 -8.69 -0.72 2.00
CA ALA A 118 -7.78 0.03 1.13
C ALA A 118 -6.96 1.00 1.97
N VAL A 119 -5.63 1.00 1.81
CA VAL A 119 -4.74 1.91 2.53
C VAL A 119 -4.21 2.93 1.54
N ILE A 120 -4.63 4.19 1.71
CA ILE A 120 -4.18 5.33 0.91
C ILE A 120 -3.10 6.06 1.72
N ALA A 121 -1.89 6.16 1.19
CA ALA A 121 -0.76 6.79 1.85
C ALA A 121 -0.33 8.04 1.09
N GLU A 122 -0.27 9.17 1.79
CA GLU A 122 0.42 10.38 1.34
C GLU A 122 1.92 10.21 1.64
N VAL A 123 2.76 10.33 0.62
CA VAL A 123 4.19 10.01 0.70
C VAL A 123 5.07 11.05 0.05
N ASP A 124 6.32 11.13 0.52
CA ASP A 124 7.43 11.80 -0.15
C ASP A 124 8.21 10.77 -1.00
N PRO A 125 7.97 10.70 -2.32
CA PRO A 125 8.54 9.66 -3.16
C PRO A 125 10.06 9.78 -3.37
N ALA A 126 10.72 10.81 -2.82
CA ALA A 126 12.17 10.86 -2.77
C ALA A 126 12.79 10.05 -1.63
N GLU A 127 11.99 9.62 -0.65
CA GLU A 127 12.43 8.69 0.39
C GLU A 127 12.22 7.22 -0.01
N PHE A 128 11.59 6.98 -1.17
CA PHE A 128 11.42 5.65 -1.75
C PHE A 128 12.68 5.13 -2.44
N GLY A 129 12.70 3.81 -2.61
CA GLY A 129 13.54 3.14 -3.57
C GLY A 129 13.24 3.60 -4.99
N ALA A 130 14.28 3.64 -5.83
CA ALA A 130 14.09 3.95 -7.24
C ALA A 130 13.14 2.92 -7.89
N HIS A 131 12.27 3.36 -8.80
CA HIS A 131 11.29 2.49 -9.46
C HIS A 131 11.93 1.34 -10.27
N ASP A 132 13.19 1.50 -10.65
CA ASP A 132 14.02 0.53 -11.37
C ASP A 132 14.91 -0.30 -10.43
N THR A 133 14.68 -0.25 -9.10
CA THR A 133 15.38 -1.11 -8.14
C THR A 133 15.24 -2.57 -8.57
N PRO A 134 16.36 -3.30 -8.77
CA PRO A 134 16.30 -4.68 -9.23
C PRO A 134 15.51 -5.57 -8.27
N VAL A 135 14.60 -6.38 -8.81
CA VAL A 135 13.81 -7.34 -8.02
C VAL A 135 14.69 -8.22 -7.14
N ARG A 136 15.86 -8.64 -7.64
CA ARG A 136 16.80 -9.43 -6.84
C ARG A 136 17.28 -8.71 -5.58
N ALA A 137 17.56 -7.40 -5.66
CA ALA A 137 18.00 -6.63 -4.51
C ALA A 137 16.89 -6.50 -3.45
N LEU A 138 15.63 -6.38 -3.88
CA LEU A 138 14.47 -6.41 -2.98
C LEU A 138 14.30 -7.78 -2.30
N LEU A 139 14.53 -8.87 -3.03
CA LEU A 139 14.50 -10.22 -2.46
C LEU A 139 15.67 -10.46 -1.49
N ASP A 140 16.87 -9.97 -1.80
CA ASP A 140 18.02 -10.04 -0.89
C ASP A 140 17.75 -9.27 0.42
N TYR A 141 17.04 -8.15 0.35
CA TYR A 141 16.62 -7.41 1.54
C TYR A 141 15.71 -8.24 2.46
N LEU A 142 14.82 -9.08 1.92
CA LEU A 142 13.98 -9.98 2.75
C LEU A 142 14.84 -10.96 3.58
N ASP A 143 15.96 -11.41 3.03
CA ASP A 143 16.85 -12.40 3.66
C ASP A 143 17.93 -11.77 4.54
N THR A 144 18.33 -10.53 4.28
CA THR A 144 19.50 -9.90 4.92
C THR A 144 19.16 -8.67 5.77
N GLY A 145 17.98 -8.07 5.57
CA GLY A 145 17.57 -6.82 6.23
C GLY A 145 18.36 -5.60 5.74
N VAL A 146 19.28 -5.76 4.78
CA VAL A 146 20.08 -4.66 4.23
C VAL A 146 19.30 -4.00 3.10
N PRO A 147 18.86 -2.73 3.24
CA PRO A 147 18.09 -2.07 2.20
C PRO A 147 18.91 -1.90 0.91
N PRO A 148 18.27 -1.96 -0.28
CA PRO A 148 18.95 -1.67 -1.53
C PRO A 148 19.53 -0.24 -1.51
N LEU A 149 20.55 0.05 -2.33
CA LEU A 149 21.12 1.41 -2.39
C LEU A 149 20.50 2.30 -3.50
N TRP A 150 19.53 1.75 -4.24
CA TRP A 150 18.81 2.47 -5.30
C TRP A 150 17.73 3.35 -4.68
N SER A 151 18.00 4.65 -4.58
CA SER A 151 17.03 5.63 -4.07
C SER A 151 16.46 6.50 -5.19
N SER A 152 15.19 6.84 -5.05
CA SER A 152 14.55 7.90 -5.83
C SER A 152 15.09 9.26 -5.38
N ARG A 153 15.09 10.24 -6.28
CA ARG A 153 15.29 11.65 -5.94
C ARG A 153 14.13 12.54 -6.41
N TRP A 154 13.08 11.91 -6.91
CA TRP A 154 11.94 12.61 -7.48
C TRP A 154 11.07 13.17 -6.37
N ARG A 155 10.87 14.49 -6.38
CA ARG A 155 9.96 15.22 -5.48
C ARG A 155 8.94 15.95 -6.34
N PRO A 156 7.69 15.45 -6.47
CA PRO A 156 6.66 16.18 -7.17
C PRO A 156 6.34 17.48 -6.43
N ALA A 157 5.86 18.48 -7.17
CA ALA A 157 5.46 19.77 -6.59
C ALA A 157 4.18 19.65 -5.75
N GLU A 158 3.37 18.63 -6.02
CA GLU A 158 2.10 18.35 -5.35
C GLU A 158 2.22 17.11 -4.47
N ALA A 159 1.32 16.96 -3.50
CA ALA A 159 1.29 15.80 -2.63
C ALA A 159 1.09 14.52 -3.44
N HIS A 160 1.95 13.52 -3.19
CA HIS A 160 1.88 12.23 -3.86
C HIS A 160 1.14 11.22 -3.01
N TYR A 161 0.29 10.43 -3.66
CA TYR A 161 -0.51 9.40 -2.99
C TYR A 161 -0.33 8.06 -3.68
N VAL A 162 -0.21 7.02 -2.85
CA VAL A 162 -0.08 5.64 -3.31
C VAL A 162 -1.01 4.72 -2.53
N LEU A 163 -1.25 3.52 -3.05
CA LEU A 163 -1.99 2.47 -2.37
C LEU A 163 -1.03 1.43 -1.80
N ALA A 164 -1.13 1.13 -0.50
CA ALA A 164 -0.48 -0.04 0.07
C ALA A 164 -1.43 -1.25 -0.03
N ALA A 165 -1.03 -2.27 -0.79
CA ALA A 165 -1.92 -3.37 -1.17
C ALA A 165 -1.55 -4.71 -0.54
N GLY A 166 -0.33 -4.88 -0.04
CA GLY A 166 0.13 -6.15 0.52
C GLY A 166 1.55 -6.08 1.07
N MET A 167 2.05 -7.22 1.55
CA MET A 167 3.42 -7.35 2.07
C MET A 167 4.09 -8.63 1.59
N ARG A 168 5.42 -8.64 1.57
CA ARG A 168 6.25 -9.86 1.58
C ARG A 168 7.09 -9.83 2.85
N ILE A 169 7.10 -10.93 3.59
CA ILE A 169 7.76 -10.99 4.90
C ILE A 169 8.91 -11.99 4.79
N GLY A 170 10.12 -11.49 4.95
CA GLY A 170 11.35 -12.27 4.96
C GLY A 170 11.81 -12.62 6.36
N ALA A 171 12.99 -13.22 6.45
CA ALA A 171 13.63 -13.49 7.74
C ALA A 171 14.09 -12.20 8.44
N GLU A 172 14.58 -11.23 7.67
CA GLU A 172 15.24 -10.03 8.20
C GLU A 172 14.60 -8.72 7.69
N GLY A 173 13.73 -8.79 6.67
CA GLY A 173 13.11 -7.60 6.07
C GLY A 173 11.63 -7.77 5.73
N THR A 174 10.91 -6.65 5.58
CA THR A 174 9.52 -6.62 5.10
C THR A 174 9.39 -5.66 3.93
N LEU A 175 8.90 -6.17 2.80
CA LEU A 175 8.52 -5.33 1.66
C LEU A 175 7.02 -5.06 1.71
N VAL A 176 6.64 -3.81 1.42
CA VAL A 176 5.25 -3.40 1.20
C VAL A 176 5.02 -3.23 -0.29
N SER A 177 3.95 -3.83 -0.80
CA SER A 177 3.53 -3.70 -2.19
C SER A 177 2.74 -2.41 -2.39
N ILE A 178 3.32 -1.51 -3.18
CA ILE A 178 2.83 -0.17 -3.47
C ILE A 178 2.29 -0.11 -4.89
N MET A 179 1.04 0.31 -5.04
CA MET A 179 0.48 0.67 -6.33
C MET A 179 0.50 2.20 -6.48
N ASP A 180 1.30 2.67 -7.43
CA ASP A 180 1.51 4.08 -7.74
C ASP A 180 0.93 4.40 -9.13
N GLY A 181 0.29 5.56 -9.24
CA GLY A 181 -0.27 6.07 -10.48
C GLY A 181 0.75 6.33 -11.59
N HIS A 182 2.02 6.54 -11.26
CA HIS A 182 3.09 6.80 -12.23
C HIS A 182 3.87 5.55 -12.62
N TYR A 183 4.20 4.70 -11.64
CA TYR A 183 5.11 3.56 -11.82
C TYR A 183 4.40 2.21 -11.78
N GLY A 184 3.08 2.21 -11.54
CA GLY A 184 2.33 0.99 -11.33
C GLY A 184 2.73 0.28 -10.02
N LEU A 185 2.62 -1.04 -10.03
CA LEU A 185 2.89 -1.86 -8.85
C LEU A 185 4.40 -2.11 -8.68
N HIS A 186 4.92 -1.73 -7.53
CA HIS A 186 6.30 -1.99 -7.12
C HIS A 186 6.36 -2.33 -5.62
N ASP A 187 7.50 -2.80 -5.13
CA ASP A 187 7.69 -3.17 -3.73
C ASP A 187 8.69 -2.19 -3.06
N GLN A 188 8.41 -1.75 -1.83
CA GLN A 188 9.26 -0.85 -1.04
C GLN A 188 9.60 -1.50 0.31
N PRO A 189 10.85 -1.48 0.78
CA PRO A 189 11.19 -1.75 2.18
C PRO A 189 10.30 -0.95 3.14
N VAL A 190 9.86 -1.58 4.23
CA VAL A 190 8.96 -0.94 5.20
C VAL A 190 9.61 0.30 5.83
N GLU A 191 10.94 0.35 5.94
CA GLU A 191 11.68 1.50 6.45
C GLU A 191 11.62 2.70 5.50
N TRP A 192 11.62 2.45 4.20
CA TRP A 192 11.49 3.51 3.19
C TRP A 192 10.07 4.03 3.11
N LEU A 193 9.07 3.15 3.23
CA LEU A 193 7.69 3.60 3.35
C LEU A 193 7.49 4.43 4.63
N ALA A 194 8.01 3.97 5.76
CA ALA A 194 7.98 4.69 7.03
C ALA A 194 8.62 6.09 6.94
N ALA A 195 9.80 6.19 6.31
CA ALA A 195 10.49 7.46 6.10
C ALA A 195 9.72 8.41 5.16
N ALA A 196 9.13 7.87 4.10
CA ALA A 196 8.35 8.64 3.13
C ALA A 196 7.00 9.13 3.69
N LEU A 197 6.47 8.47 4.72
CA LEU A 197 5.06 8.61 5.06
C LEU A 197 4.72 9.97 5.70
N HIS A 198 3.79 10.67 5.07
CA HIS A 198 3.19 11.88 5.63
C HIS A 198 1.89 11.59 6.36
N ARG A 199 0.96 10.84 5.75
CA ARG A 199 -0.35 10.53 6.35
C ARG A 199 -0.90 9.25 5.74
N MET A 200 -1.80 8.58 6.44
CA MET A 200 -2.56 7.46 5.87
C MET A 200 -4.04 7.60 6.14
N LEU A 201 -4.84 7.11 5.20
CA LEU A 201 -6.25 6.81 5.37
C LEU A 201 -6.43 5.29 5.24
N VAL A 202 -7.05 4.69 6.26
CA VAL A 202 -7.50 3.30 6.23
C VAL A 202 -8.98 3.30 5.86
N VAL A 203 -9.29 2.83 4.65
CA VAL A 203 -10.65 2.83 4.11
C VAL A 203 -11.29 1.46 4.32
N VAL A 204 -12.41 1.45 5.04
CA VAL A 204 -13.14 0.24 5.44
C VAL A 204 -14.64 0.41 5.21
N ASP A 205 -15.40 -0.69 5.29
CA ASP A 205 -16.85 -0.59 5.38
C ASP A 205 -17.25 0.08 6.70
N ASP A 206 -18.34 0.83 6.71
CA ASP A 206 -18.81 1.58 7.90
C ASP A 206 -18.92 0.70 9.16
N GLY A 207 -19.40 -0.54 9.00
CA GLY A 207 -19.51 -1.53 10.08
C GLY A 207 -18.18 -2.00 10.68
N ASP A 208 -17.05 -1.77 10.01
CA ASP A 208 -15.70 -2.18 10.44
C ASP A 208 -14.89 -1.01 11.02
N THR A 209 -15.49 0.17 11.16
CA THR A 209 -14.81 1.40 11.61
C THR A 209 -14.14 1.24 12.98
N GLU A 210 -14.84 0.62 13.95
CA GLU A 210 -14.30 0.42 15.30
C GLU A 210 -13.06 -0.49 15.27
N ALA A 211 -13.12 -1.58 14.50
CA ALA A 211 -12.00 -2.50 14.35
C ALA A 211 -10.79 -1.82 13.68
N ALA A 212 -11.03 -0.97 12.68
CA ALA A 212 -9.98 -0.18 12.05
C ALA A 212 -9.32 0.81 13.04
N VAL A 213 -10.13 1.52 13.84
CA VAL A 213 -9.62 2.43 14.88
C VAL A 213 -8.81 1.67 15.94
N THR A 214 -9.28 0.49 16.37
CA THR A 214 -8.52 -0.37 17.28
C THR A 214 -7.18 -0.77 16.66
N ALA A 215 -7.15 -1.23 15.41
CA ALA A 215 -5.91 -1.60 14.73
C ALA A 215 -4.91 -0.44 14.66
N ILE A 216 -5.38 0.77 14.31
CA ILE A 216 -4.55 1.98 14.25
C ILE A 216 -4.03 2.36 15.64
N THR A 217 -4.87 2.29 16.66
CA THR A 217 -4.52 2.64 18.05
C THR A 217 -3.50 1.67 18.61
N THR A 218 -3.72 0.36 18.46
CA THR A 218 -2.80 -0.68 18.93
C THR A 218 -1.44 -0.61 18.24
N ALA A 219 -1.41 -0.20 16.96
CA ALA A 219 -0.17 0.04 16.24
C ALA A 219 0.59 1.30 16.71
N GLY A 220 -0.01 2.15 17.54
CA GLY A 220 0.57 3.43 17.98
C GLY A 220 0.46 4.56 16.95
N LEU A 221 -0.49 4.43 16.01
CA LEU A 221 -0.74 5.38 14.91
C LEU A 221 -1.96 6.27 15.17
N TRP A 222 -2.46 6.32 16.40
CA TRP A 222 -3.51 7.25 16.85
C TRP A 222 -2.91 8.35 17.72
N SER A 223 -3.39 9.59 17.55
CA SER A 223 -3.04 10.75 18.38
C SER A 223 -4.27 11.35 19.01
#